data_AF-T0Q2L8-F1
#
_entry.id   AF-T0Q2L8-F1
#
_cell.length_a   1.000
_cell.length_b   1.000
_cell.length_c   1.000
_cell.angle_alpha   90.00
_cell.angle_beta   90.00
_cell.angle_gamma   90.00
#
_symmetry.space_group_name_H-M   'P 1'
#
loop_
_entity.id
_entity.type
_entity.pdbx_description
1 polymer ?
#
loop_
_entity_poly.entity_id
_entity_poly.type
_entity_poly.pdbx_seq_one_letter_code
_entity_poly.pdbx_strand_id
1 'polypeptide(L)'
;MFRATRVLGMAVQKTTTGLVGLKVNPNWRSDLIHLYGETLKATATHLPECHYRTSVEQITNFRLKVVTDNTDENIVEKTVNCGQVEELIEQAEDELFLIPKYAEWRLWEPPVAPKDQ
;
A
#
# COMPACT_ATOMS: atom_id res chain seq x y z
N MET A 1 7.54 25.30 43.77
CA MET A 1 6.78 24.38 42.91
C MET A 1 6.58 25.04 41.56
N PHE A 2 7.44 24.77 40.57
CA PHE A 2 7.22 25.24 39.21
C PHE A 2 7.01 24.00 38.33
N ARG A 3 5.76 23.82 37.90
CA ARG A 3 5.34 22.81 36.93
C ARG A 3 6.05 23.14 35.61
N ALA A 4 7.07 22.36 35.28
CA ALA A 4 7.69 22.42 33.97
C ALA A 4 6.63 22.07 32.91
N THR A 5 6.32 23.06 32.09
CA THR A 5 5.42 22.98 30.94
C THR A 5 6.00 21.98 29.95
N ARG A 6 5.57 20.71 30.06
CA ARG A 6 5.76 19.73 29.00
C ARG A 6 4.79 20.11 27.89
N VAL A 7 5.15 21.09 27.08
CA VAL A 7 4.52 21.27 25.77
C VAL A 7 4.82 19.99 25.02
N LEU A 8 3.81 19.13 24.90
CA LEU A 8 3.91 17.92 24.08
C LEU A 8 4.41 18.36 22.71
N GLY A 9 5.49 17.75 22.24
CA GLY A 9 5.76 17.65 20.81
C GLY A 9 4.62 16.88 20.19
N MET A 10 3.51 17.58 19.90
CA MET A 10 2.52 17.10 18.96
C MET A 10 3.29 16.98 17.65
N ALA A 11 3.56 15.73 17.22
CA ALA A 11 3.92 15.47 15.84
C ALA A 11 2.93 16.26 14.98
N VAL A 12 3.42 17.07 14.05
CA VAL A 12 2.58 17.85 13.14
C VAL A 12 1.70 16.85 12.40
N GLN A 13 0.46 16.70 12.86
CA GLN A 13 -0.52 15.84 12.20
C GLN A 13 -1.07 16.60 11.00
N LYS A 14 -1.05 15.93 9.86
CA LYS A 14 -1.63 16.40 8.61
C LYS A 14 -3.11 16.74 8.83
N THR A 15 -3.53 17.94 8.45
CA THR A 15 -4.92 18.40 8.63
C THR A 15 -5.78 18.10 7.40
N THR A 16 -5.17 18.03 6.23
CA THR A 16 -5.81 17.70 4.96
C THR A 16 -4.79 17.07 4.01
N THR A 17 -5.25 16.16 3.16
CA THR A 17 -4.48 15.59 2.04
C THR A 17 -4.41 16.55 0.85
N GLY A 18 -5.24 17.60 0.82
CA GLY A 18 -5.39 18.48 -0.33
C GLY A 18 -6.12 17.84 -1.52
N LEU A 19 -6.58 16.60 -1.39
CA LEU A 19 -7.30 15.84 -2.41
C LEU A 19 -8.77 15.71 -2.02
N VAL A 20 -9.67 15.91 -2.99
CA VAL A 20 -11.11 15.77 -2.75
C VAL A 20 -11.46 14.29 -2.61
N GLY A 21 -12.21 13.94 -1.58
CA GLY A 21 -12.66 12.55 -1.33
C GLY A 21 -11.68 11.72 -0.50
N LEU A 22 -10.40 12.10 -0.42
CA LEU A 22 -9.38 11.37 0.34
C LEU A 22 -9.19 11.99 1.73
N LYS A 23 -9.68 11.30 2.76
CA LYS A 23 -9.57 11.77 4.16
C LYS A 23 -8.22 11.37 4.76
N VAL A 24 -7.65 12.24 5.58
CA VAL A 24 -6.43 11.94 6.35
C VAL A 24 -6.68 10.73 7.25
N ASN A 25 -5.73 9.79 7.27
CA ASN A 25 -5.80 8.62 8.14
C ASN A 25 -4.80 8.74 9.31
N PRO A 26 -5.27 8.94 10.56
CA PRO A 26 -4.40 9.03 11.73
C PRO A 26 -3.60 7.75 12.04
N ASN A 27 -4.10 6.59 11.60
CA ASN A 27 -3.51 5.27 11.85
C ASN A 27 -2.91 4.66 10.56
N TRP A 28 -2.53 5.50 9.59
CA TRP A 28 -2.03 5.08 8.28
C TRP A 28 -0.98 3.95 8.33
N ARG A 29 -0.10 3.98 9.33
CA ARG A 29 0.99 3.00 9.47
C ARG A 29 0.49 1.60 9.80
N SER A 30 -0.42 1.46 10.76
CA SER A 30 -0.96 0.14 11.12
C SER A 30 -1.76 -0.43 9.96
N ASP A 31 -2.50 0.43 9.27
CA ASP A 31 -3.40 0.04 8.19
C ASP A 31 -2.59 -0.40 6.96
N LEU A 32 -1.53 0.33 6.59
CA LEU A 32 -0.62 -0.09 5.53
C LEU A 32 0.09 -1.41 5.84
N ILE A 33 0.59 -1.60 7.08
CA ILE A 33 1.24 -2.86 7.47
C ILE A 33 0.26 -4.03 7.37
N HIS A 34 -0.98 -3.83 7.82
CA HIS A 34 -2.04 -4.81 7.73
C HIS A 34 -2.34 -5.16 6.27
N LEU A 35 -2.65 -4.15 5.45
CA LEU A 35 -3.02 -4.30 4.04
C LEU A 35 -1.91 -5.00 3.25
N TYR A 36 -0.65 -4.55 3.37
CA TYR A 36 0.47 -5.22 2.68
C TYR A 36 0.65 -6.67 3.14
N GLY A 37 0.44 -6.95 4.43
CA GLY A 37 0.45 -8.32 4.95
C GLY A 37 -0.67 -9.18 4.36
N GLU A 38 -1.86 -8.62 4.15
CA GLU A 38 -2.96 -9.29 3.44
C GLU A 38 -2.65 -9.47 1.96
N THR A 39 -2.08 -8.46 1.28
CA THR A 39 -1.70 -8.54 -0.14
C THR A 39 -0.75 -9.71 -0.37
N LEU A 40 0.30 -9.84 0.46
CA LEU A 40 1.26 -10.94 0.35
C LEU A 40 0.63 -12.33 0.61
N LYS A 41 -0.37 -12.42 1.49
CA LYS A 41 -1.12 -13.66 1.71
C LYS A 41 -2.02 -13.97 0.52
N ALA A 42 -2.69 -12.95 -0.03
CA ALA A 42 -3.59 -13.08 -1.17
C ALA A 42 -2.81 -13.50 -2.43
N THR A 43 -1.65 -12.91 -2.71
CA THR A 43 -0.81 -13.32 -3.83
C THR A 43 -0.35 -14.76 -3.70
N ALA A 44 0.10 -15.17 -2.51
CA ALA A 44 0.53 -16.54 -2.25
C ALA A 44 -0.61 -17.57 -2.37
N THR A 45 -1.86 -17.17 -2.07
CA THR A 45 -3.03 -18.06 -2.08
C THR A 45 -3.66 -18.17 -3.48
N HIS A 46 -3.79 -17.05 -4.20
CA HIS A 46 -4.57 -16.98 -5.43
C HIS A 46 -3.74 -17.12 -6.70
N LEU A 47 -2.44 -16.79 -6.67
CA LEU A 47 -1.63 -16.67 -7.88
C LEU A 47 -0.54 -17.75 -7.97
N PRO A 48 -0.36 -18.37 -9.16
CA PRO A 48 0.80 -19.21 -9.41
C PRO A 48 2.07 -18.35 -9.52
N GLU A 49 3.23 -19.00 -9.61
CA GLU A 49 4.49 -18.35 -9.97
C GLU A 49 4.36 -17.71 -11.37
N CYS A 50 4.11 -16.42 -11.40
CA CYS A 50 3.94 -15.62 -12.62
C CYS A 50 4.59 -14.25 -12.43
N HIS A 51 4.88 -13.56 -13.54
CA HIS A 51 5.58 -12.28 -13.49
C HIS A 51 4.85 -11.24 -12.64
N TYR A 52 3.52 -11.18 -12.76
CA TYR A 52 2.69 -10.28 -11.95
C TYR A 52 2.86 -10.53 -10.45
N ARG A 53 2.79 -11.79 -10.01
CA ARG A 53 3.03 -12.14 -8.61
C ARG A 53 4.41 -11.69 -8.14
N THR A 54 5.45 -11.96 -8.92
CA THR A 54 6.83 -11.53 -8.57
C THR A 54 6.92 -10.00 -8.43
N SER A 55 6.33 -9.24 -9.34
CA SER A 55 6.34 -7.77 -9.29
C SER A 55 5.57 -7.24 -8.08
N VAL A 56 4.37 -7.76 -7.81
CA VAL A 56 3.54 -7.34 -6.67
C VAL A 56 4.24 -7.65 -5.36
N GLU A 57 4.83 -8.85 -5.21
CA GLU A 57 5.59 -9.22 -4.02
C GLU A 57 6.81 -8.32 -3.83
N GLN A 58 7.56 -8.00 -4.88
CA GLN A 58 8.72 -7.10 -4.79
C GLN A 58 8.32 -5.70 -4.32
N ILE A 59 7.29 -5.11 -4.93
CA ILE A 59 6.80 -3.78 -4.59
C ILE A 59 6.25 -3.76 -3.15
N THR A 60 5.42 -4.75 -2.81
CA THR A 60 4.77 -4.84 -1.49
C THR A 60 5.81 -5.03 -0.39
N ASN A 61 6.80 -5.89 -0.58
CA ASN A 61 7.88 -6.09 0.40
C ASN A 61 8.74 -4.83 0.57
N PHE A 62 9.05 -4.13 -0.52
CA PHE A 62 9.77 -2.86 -0.44
C PHE A 62 8.97 -1.81 0.36
N ARG A 63 7.70 -1.60 0.02
CA ARG A 63 6.83 -0.63 0.71
C ARG A 63 6.64 -1.01 2.18
N LEU A 64 6.39 -2.29 2.47
CA LEU A 64 6.24 -2.80 3.84
C LEU A 64 7.50 -2.56 4.68
N LYS A 65 8.69 -2.77 4.10
CA LYS A 65 9.96 -2.48 4.77
C LYS A 65 10.08 -0.99 5.09
N VAL A 66 9.82 -0.10 4.12
CA VAL A 66 9.91 1.36 4.32
C VAL A 66 8.96 1.82 5.42
N VAL A 67 7.70 1.34 5.42
CA VAL A 67 6.68 1.67 6.44
C VAL A 67 7.06 1.12 7.80
N THR A 68 7.71 -0.04 7.87
CA THR A 68 8.17 -0.64 9.14
C THR A 68 9.38 0.12 9.72
N ASP A 69 10.32 0.52 8.87
CA ASP A 69 11.55 1.17 9.29
C ASP A 69 11.35 2.64 9.70
N ASN A 70 10.32 3.32 9.16
CA ASN A 70 10.14 4.77 9.34
C ASN A 70 8.79 5.15 9.97
N THR A 71 8.82 5.89 11.08
CA THR A 71 7.61 6.36 11.78
C THR A 71 7.10 7.70 11.23
N ASP A 72 7.95 8.47 10.54
CA ASP A 72 7.59 9.77 9.95
C ASP A 72 6.98 9.58 8.56
N GLU A 73 5.76 10.09 8.40
CA GLU A 73 4.99 10.08 7.16
C GLU A 73 5.77 10.69 5.99
N ASN A 74 6.44 11.83 6.21
CA ASN A 74 7.15 12.55 5.14
C ASN A 74 8.33 11.75 4.59
N ILE A 75 8.97 10.93 5.44
CA ILE A 75 10.09 10.09 5.03
C ILE A 75 9.57 8.92 4.20
N VAL A 76 8.44 8.33 4.62
CA VAL A 76 7.79 7.25 3.87
C VAL A 76 7.35 7.74 2.50
N GLU A 77 6.63 8.86 2.42
CA GLU A 77 6.15 9.43 1.15
C GLU A 77 7.31 9.73 0.18
N LYS A 78 8.40 10.32 0.68
CA LYS A 78 9.59 10.61 -0.15
C LYS A 78 10.34 9.36 -0.59
N THR A 79 10.39 8.34 0.27
CA THR A 79 11.15 7.11 -0.02
C THR A 79 10.38 6.20 -0.98
N VAL A 80 9.07 6.08 -0.79
CA VAL A 80 8.19 5.30 -1.69
C VAL A 80 7.95 6.07 -3.00
N ASN A 81 7.92 7.40 -2.93
CA ASN A 81 7.77 8.32 -4.07
C ASN A 81 6.57 7.96 -4.98
N CYS A 82 5.42 7.69 -4.37
CA CYS A 82 4.21 7.24 -5.06
C CYS A 82 2.94 7.89 -4.48
N GLY A 83 3.02 9.19 -4.19
CA GLY A 83 1.94 9.96 -3.58
C GLY A 83 1.97 9.96 -2.05
N GLN A 84 0.84 10.34 -1.45
CA GLN A 84 0.64 10.41 -0.02
C GLN A 84 0.36 9.04 0.61
N VAL A 85 0.55 8.89 1.92
CA VAL A 85 0.28 7.60 2.60
C VAL A 85 -1.18 7.16 2.45
N GLU A 86 -2.13 8.09 2.37
CA GLU A 86 -3.53 7.77 2.10
C GLU A 86 -3.76 7.21 0.70
N GLU A 87 -3.06 7.71 -0.32
CA GLU A 87 -3.13 7.17 -1.69
C GLU A 87 -2.51 5.77 -1.75
N LEU A 88 -1.47 5.50 -0.95
CA LEU A 88 -0.88 4.16 -0.82
C LEU A 88 -1.85 3.15 -0.21
N ILE A 89 -2.72 3.59 0.70
CA ILE A 89 -3.77 2.74 1.30
C ILE A 89 -4.78 2.35 0.23
N GLU A 90 -5.33 3.32 -0.51
CA GLU A 90 -6.27 3.04 -1.61
C GLU A 90 -5.65 2.10 -2.66
N GLN A 91 -4.39 2.33 -3.04
CA GLN A 91 -3.67 1.43 -3.94
C GLN A 91 -3.57 0.00 -3.41
N ALA A 92 -3.32 -0.17 -2.10
CA ALA A 92 -3.21 -1.50 -1.49
C ALA A 92 -4.58 -2.21 -1.41
N GLU A 93 -5.66 -1.47 -1.15
CA GLU A 93 -7.04 -1.98 -1.19
C GLU A 93 -7.45 -2.40 -2.60
N ASP A 94 -7.15 -1.57 -3.60
CA ASP A 94 -7.38 -1.87 -5.02
C ASP A 94 -6.61 -3.12 -5.47
N GLU A 95 -5.35 -3.26 -5.04
CA GLU A 95 -4.53 -4.43 -5.34
C GLU A 95 -5.12 -5.71 -4.73
N LEU A 96 -5.59 -5.64 -3.47
CA LEU A 96 -6.29 -6.75 -2.82
C LEU A 96 -7.57 -7.15 -3.54
N PHE A 97 -8.30 -6.19 -4.08
CA PHE A 97 -9.49 -6.44 -4.88
C PHE A 97 -9.15 -7.01 -6.27
N LEU A 98 -8.00 -6.62 -6.84
CA LEU A 98 -7.55 -7.04 -8.16
C LEU A 98 -7.04 -8.49 -8.16
N ILE A 99 -6.29 -8.91 -7.14
CA ILE A 99 -5.63 -10.24 -7.09
C ILE A 99 -6.60 -11.40 -7.38
N PRO A 100 -7.79 -11.50 -6.75
CA PRO A 100 -8.75 -12.56 -7.04
C PRO A 100 -9.26 -12.54 -8.48
N LYS A 101 -9.47 -11.35 -9.05
CA LYS A 101 -9.93 -11.19 -10.44
C LYS A 101 -8.84 -11.57 -11.44
N TYR A 102 -7.60 -11.18 -11.15
CA TYR A 102 -6.43 -11.55 -11.93
C TYR A 102 -6.28 -13.09 -11.96
N ALA A 103 -6.53 -13.74 -10.82
CA ALA A 103 -6.57 -15.20 -10.70
C ALA A 103 -7.70 -15.83 -11.51
N GLU A 104 -8.92 -15.31 -11.38
CA GLU A 104 -10.11 -15.80 -12.10
C GLU A 104 -9.93 -15.75 -13.62
N TRP A 105 -9.37 -14.65 -14.14
CA TRP A 105 -9.21 -14.43 -15.57
C TRP A 105 -7.93 -15.04 -16.16
N ARG A 106 -7.06 -15.61 -15.32
CA ARG A 106 -5.81 -16.27 -15.74
C ARG A 106 -4.97 -15.41 -16.69
N LEU A 107 -4.82 -14.13 -16.36
CA LEU A 107 -4.17 -13.13 -17.23
C LEU A 107 -2.69 -13.39 -17.53
N TRP A 108 -2.06 -14.33 -16.83
CA TRP A 108 -0.69 -14.79 -17.11
C TRP A 108 -0.60 -15.73 -18.32
N GLU A 109 -1.73 -16.20 -18.84
CA GLU A 109 -1.73 -17.10 -20.00
C GLU A 109 -1.45 -16.36 -21.29
N PRO A 110 -0.74 -16.99 -22.25
CA PRO A 110 -0.56 -16.38 -23.56
C PRO A 110 -1.92 -16.15 -24.22
N PRO A 111 -2.05 -15.08 -25.03
CA PRO A 111 -3.28 -14.79 -25.72
C PRO A 111 -3.69 -15.98 -26.59
N VAL A 112 -4.97 -16.35 -26.52
CA VAL A 112 -5.55 -17.31 -27.47
C VAL A 112 -5.43 -16.74 -28.88
N ALA A 113 -5.01 -17.60 -29.82
CA ALA A 113 -4.87 -17.21 -31.21
C ALA A 113 -6.17 -16.53 -31.71
N PRO A 114 -6.05 -15.50 -32.57
CA PRO A 114 -7.22 -14.83 -33.12
C PRO A 114 -8.11 -15.88 -33.79
N LYS A 115 -9.40 -15.89 -33.42
CA LYS A 115 -10.41 -16.60 -34.21
C LYS A 115 -10.49 -15.83 -35.53
N ASP A 116 -9.90 -16.38 -36.58
CA ASP A 116 -9.91 -15.91 -37.98
C ASP A 116 -10.42 -14.47 -38.15
N GLN A 117 -9.48 -13.52 -38.18
CA GLN A 117 -9.76 -12.13 -38.52
C GLN A 117 -9.79 -11.94 -40.04
#